data_AF-A0A8U1ELL9-F1
#
_entry.id   AF-A0A8U1ELL9-F1
#
_cell.length_a   1.000
_cell.length_b   1.000
_cell.length_c   1.000
_cell.angle_alpha   90.00
_cell.angle_beta   90.00
_cell.angle_gamma   90.00
#
_symmetry.space_group_name_H-M   'P 1'
#
loop_
_entity.id
_entity.type
_entity.pdbx_description
1 polymer ?
#
loop_
_entity_poly.entity_id
_entity_poly.type
_entity_poly.pdbx_seq_one_letter_code
_entity_poly.pdbx_strand_id
1 'polypeptide(L)'
;MGCWFSKKPKRKLPEKEPTTKVEENTTTSNANNIALSSNATEDPPKQYSWDKREKVDPKDFMLTGLKDATVGRLPGKLNGQQFVIQDCDSCKIFVLDHSATITIDDCTNCCIVMGPVKGSVFFRDCKDIKCVVACQQFRTRDCQKMEVFLCCATQPIIEASTGMKFGCFQYYYPELAFHFKDAGLSIFNNNWSNVHDFTPVSGETNWSLLPEDTVVLDHVPAPDPESEFKSVRVSAEASRSIVPMTKGGRRKESDESCLFVFFAGDYTTANARKLIDEVRRR
;
A
#
# COMPACT_ATOMS: atom_id res chain seq x y z
N MET A 1 -32.11 17.43 8.83
CA MET A 1 -32.32 16.53 9.99
C MET A 1 -31.01 16.43 10.76
N GLY A 2 -30.87 17.21 11.83
CA GLY A 2 -29.67 17.24 12.67
C GLY A 2 -29.87 16.41 13.94
N CYS A 3 -28.86 15.65 14.35
CA CYS A 3 -28.81 15.01 15.66
C CYS A 3 -27.78 15.72 16.55
N TRP A 4 -28.28 16.32 17.63
CA TRP A 4 -27.52 16.85 18.76
C TRP A 4 -27.07 15.73 19.69
N PHE A 5 -25.81 15.76 20.15
CA PHE A 5 -25.38 15.03 21.35
C PHE A 5 -24.81 16.01 22.38
N SER A 6 -25.44 16.00 23.56
CA SER A 6 -25.17 16.84 24.72
C SER A 6 -24.01 16.28 25.57
N LYS A 7 -23.06 17.15 25.96
CA LYS A 7 -22.01 16.87 26.95
C LYS A 7 -22.51 17.20 28.35
N LYS A 8 -22.33 16.30 29.33
CA LYS A 8 -22.45 16.59 30.77
C LYS A 8 -21.10 16.36 31.51
N PRO A 9 -20.82 17.08 32.62
CA PRO A 9 -19.47 17.32 33.13
C PRO A 9 -19.04 16.39 34.27
N LYS A 10 -17.71 16.22 34.44
CA LYS A 10 -17.06 15.50 35.55
C LYS A 10 -16.95 16.39 36.81
N ARG A 11 -17.30 15.84 37.99
CA ARG A 11 -17.10 16.44 39.32
C ARG A 11 -15.68 16.16 39.85
N LYS A 12 -15.06 17.16 40.49
CA LYS A 12 -13.75 17.14 41.17
C LYS A 12 -13.88 16.51 42.58
N LEU A 13 -12.86 15.77 43.01
CA LEU A 13 -12.65 15.30 44.39
C LEU A 13 -11.68 16.25 45.13
N PRO A 14 -11.81 16.47 46.45
CA PRO A 14 -10.92 17.36 47.20
C PRO A 14 -9.75 16.62 47.89
N GLU A 15 -8.69 17.39 48.11
CA GLU A 15 -7.40 17.05 48.73
C GLU A 15 -7.51 16.73 50.24
N LYS A 16 -6.56 15.95 50.76
CA LYS A 16 -6.37 15.67 52.19
C LYS A 16 -4.96 16.08 52.62
N GLU A 17 -4.90 16.78 53.74
CA GLU A 17 -3.68 17.10 54.50
C GLU A 17 -3.94 16.85 56.01
N PRO A 18 -2.93 16.89 56.90
CA PRO A 18 -2.47 15.72 57.66
C PRO A 18 -2.82 15.76 59.16
N THR A 19 -2.60 14.65 59.87
CA THR A 19 -2.64 14.62 61.35
C THR A 19 -1.43 13.88 61.91
N THR A 20 -0.86 14.44 62.98
CA THR A 20 0.34 13.98 63.70
C THR A 20 0.01 13.79 65.19
N LYS A 21 0.94 13.10 65.87
CA LYS A 21 1.14 12.88 67.33
C LYS A 21 0.49 11.58 67.85
N VAL A 22 1.14 10.75 68.67
CA VAL A 22 2.04 11.00 69.83
C VAL A 22 3.03 9.82 70.00
N GLU A 23 4.24 10.09 70.53
CA GLU A 23 5.25 9.13 71.00
C GLU A 23 5.01 8.68 72.45
N GLU A 24 5.34 7.43 72.80
CA GLU A 24 5.77 7.06 74.16
C GLU A 24 6.75 5.87 74.15
N ASN A 25 7.83 6.01 74.93
CA ASN A 25 8.96 5.10 75.12
C ASN A 25 8.63 3.94 76.09
N THR A 26 9.21 2.73 75.91
CA THR A 26 10.25 2.12 76.80
C THR A 26 10.52 0.61 76.52
N THR A 27 11.81 0.33 76.31
CA THR A 27 12.69 -0.76 76.82
C THR A 27 12.31 -2.25 76.92
N THR A 28 13.28 -3.05 76.43
CA THR A 28 13.87 -4.32 76.93
C THR A 28 13.43 -5.73 76.44
N SER A 29 14.44 -6.40 75.84
CA SER A 29 14.91 -7.79 76.00
C SER A 29 14.27 -8.98 75.26
N ASN A 30 15.12 -9.58 74.41
CA ASN A 30 15.46 -11.01 74.22
C ASN A 30 14.48 -12.04 73.62
N ALA A 31 14.92 -12.56 72.45
CA ALA A 31 15.03 -13.96 72.04
C ALA A 31 13.77 -14.83 71.87
N ASN A 32 13.44 -15.18 70.62
CA ASN A 32 13.75 -16.50 70.02
C ASN A 32 12.99 -16.76 68.70
N ASN A 33 13.68 -17.47 67.80
CA ASN A 33 13.23 -18.00 66.51
C ASN A 33 11.88 -18.72 66.54
N ILE A 34 11.02 -18.48 65.55
CA ILE A 34 10.31 -19.54 64.79
C ILE A 34 10.13 -19.06 63.34
N ALA A 35 10.74 -19.80 62.41
CA ALA A 35 10.52 -19.66 60.98
C ALA A 35 9.10 -20.16 60.62
N LEU A 36 8.29 -19.32 59.98
CA LEU A 36 7.15 -19.76 59.19
C LEU A 36 7.44 -19.46 57.73
N SER A 37 7.72 -20.51 56.97
CA SER A 37 7.75 -20.47 55.51
C SER A 37 6.34 -20.26 54.98
N SER A 38 5.97 -19.01 54.70
CA SER A 38 4.83 -18.71 53.84
C SER A 38 5.26 -18.87 52.38
N ASN A 39 4.77 -19.92 51.71
CA ASN A 39 4.81 -20.03 50.25
C ASN A 39 4.02 -18.85 49.66
N ALA A 40 4.70 -17.75 49.37
CA ALA A 40 4.19 -16.72 48.49
C ALA A 40 4.32 -17.26 47.06
N THR A 41 3.22 -17.78 46.52
CA THR A 41 3.08 -17.89 45.07
C THR A 41 3.04 -16.47 44.53
N GLU A 42 4.18 -15.97 44.05
CA GLU A 42 4.25 -14.73 43.30
C GLU A 42 3.37 -14.89 42.05
N ASP A 43 2.23 -14.21 42.03
CA ASP A 43 1.44 -14.07 40.81
C ASP A 43 2.34 -13.46 39.73
N PRO A 44 2.36 -14.01 38.50
CA PRO A 44 3.18 -13.46 37.44
C PRO A 44 2.82 -11.98 37.22
N PRO A 45 3.81 -11.12 36.93
CA PRO A 45 3.57 -9.69 36.78
C PRO A 45 2.49 -9.44 35.74
N LYS A 46 1.54 -8.55 36.08
CA LYS A 46 0.43 -8.18 35.19
C LYS A 46 0.97 -7.72 33.84
N GLN A 47 0.80 -8.54 32.83
CA GLN A 47 1.22 -8.25 31.46
C GLN A 47 0.04 -7.63 30.70
N TYR A 48 0.21 -6.40 30.24
CA TYR A 48 -0.81 -5.66 29.52
C TYR A 48 -0.64 -5.84 28.01
N SER A 49 -1.72 -5.59 27.24
CA SER A 49 -1.70 -5.75 25.78
C SER A 49 -0.71 -4.82 25.07
N TRP A 50 -0.29 -3.72 25.70
CA TRP A 50 0.74 -2.82 25.18
C TRP A 50 2.17 -3.32 25.47
N ASP A 51 2.38 -4.23 26.42
CA ASP A 51 3.69 -4.83 26.72
C ASP A 51 4.10 -5.90 25.69
N LYS A 52 3.14 -6.37 24.87
CA LYS A 52 3.34 -7.32 23.77
C LYS A 52 3.36 -6.67 22.39
N ARG A 53 3.27 -5.34 22.28
CA ARG A 53 3.35 -4.67 20.97
C ARG A 53 4.78 -4.81 20.45
N GLU A 54 4.91 -5.43 19.28
CA GLU A 54 6.16 -5.36 18.53
C GLU A 54 6.55 -3.89 18.36
N LYS A 55 7.82 -3.57 18.61
CA LYS A 55 8.35 -2.22 18.39
C LYS A 55 8.44 -2.01 16.88
N VAL A 56 7.45 -1.33 16.33
CA VAL A 56 7.41 -0.93 14.92
C VAL A 56 8.29 0.31 14.76
N ASP A 57 9.36 0.24 13.95
CA ASP A 57 10.15 1.42 13.58
C ASP A 57 9.42 2.15 12.43
N PRO A 58 9.10 3.45 12.56
CA PRO A 58 8.54 4.23 11.46
C PRO A 58 9.32 4.10 10.15
N LYS A 59 10.65 3.95 10.20
CA LYS A 59 11.52 3.76 9.03
C LYS A 59 11.18 2.52 8.21
N ASP A 60 10.59 1.50 8.82
CA ASP A 60 10.16 0.30 8.11
C ASP A 60 8.96 0.57 7.20
N PHE A 61 8.22 1.65 7.44
CA PHE A 61 6.99 2.01 6.72
C PHE A 61 7.08 3.34 5.97
N MET A 62 8.27 3.92 5.89
CA MET A 62 8.52 5.15 5.14
C MET A 62 9.87 5.14 4.41
N LEU A 63 9.90 5.79 3.25
CA LEU A 63 11.10 6.16 2.52
C LEU A 63 11.10 7.67 2.36
N THR A 64 12.09 8.36 2.90
CA THR A 64 12.10 9.83 2.94
C THR A 64 13.48 10.40 2.66
N GLY A 65 13.56 11.44 1.81
CA GLY A 65 14.79 12.21 1.60
C GLY A 65 15.89 11.44 0.84
N LEU A 66 15.51 10.43 0.06
CA LEU A 66 16.46 9.55 -0.63
C LEU A 66 16.82 10.10 -2.01
N LYS A 67 18.08 9.95 -2.40
CA LYS A 67 18.60 10.41 -3.70
C LYS A 67 19.46 9.33 -4.34
N ASP A 68 19.33 9.17 -5.66
CA ASP A 68 20.17 8.29 -6.47
C ASP A 68 20.26 6.84 -5.93
N ALA A 69 19.15 6.34 -5.40
CA ALA A 69 19.12 5.10 -4.64
C ALA A 69 18.13 4.07 -5.21
N THR A 70 18.50 2.79 -5.10
CA THR A 70 17.61 1.64 -5.32
C THR A 70 17.17 1.11 -3.96
N VAL A 71 15.89 1.28 -3.60
CA VAL A 71 15.34 0.98 -2.26
C VAL A 71 13.93 0.39 -2.36
N GLY A 72 13.37 -0.08 -1.24
CA GLY A 72 12.04 -0.66 -1.26
C GLY A 72 11.79 -1.68 -0.16
N ARG A 73 10.83 -2.58 -0.40
CA ARG A 73 10.43 -3.64 0.54
C ARG A 73 10.26 -4.95 -0.20
N LEU A 74 10.91 -5.99 0.33
CA LEU A 74 10.76 -7.36 -0.15
C LEU A 74 9.39 -7.94 0.24
N PRO A 75 8.94 -9.03 -0.43
CA PRO A 75 7.74 -9.75 -0.02
C PRO A 75 7.73 -10.11 1.47
N GLY A 76 6.58 -9.92 2.12
CA GLY A 76 6.37 -10.22 3.54
C GLY A 76 6.92 -9.19 4.53
N LYS A 77 7.39 -8.02 4.06
CA LYS A 77 7.91 -6.95 4.92
C LYS A 77 6.84 -5.93 5.32
N LEU A 78 5.87 -5.64 4.46
CA LEU A 78 4.81 -4.69 4.74
C LEU A 78 3.54 -5.35 5.27
N ASN A 79 3.20 -6.55 4.80
CA ASN A 79 2.06 -7.33 5.28
C ASN A 79 0.76 -6.52 5.42
N GLY A 80 0.44 -5.69 4.43
CA GLY A 80 -0.80 -4.92 4.40
C GLY A 80 -0.81 -3.66 5.26
N GLN A 81 0.34 -3.22 5.79
CA GLN A 81 0.45 -1.93 6.50
C GLN A 81 0.43 -0.74 5.52
N GLN A 82 0.27 0.46 6.06
CA GLN A 82 0.42 1.71 5.30
C GLN A 82 1.91 1.94 4.97
N PHE A 83 2.17 2.56 3.81
CA PHE A 83 3.51 2.95 3.40
C PHE A 83 3.55 4.41 2.92
N VAL A 84 4.67 5.10 3.16
CA VAL A 84 4.87 6.50 2.74
C VAL A 84 6.17 6.61 1.95
N ILE A 85 6.12 7.29 0.81
CA ILE A 85 7.30 7.67 0.02
C ILE A 85 7.28 9.20 -0.08
N GLN A 86 8.34 9.87 0.33
CA GLN A 86 8.34 11.34 0.39
C GLN A 86 9.71 11.91 0.05
N ASP A 87 9.77 13.02 -0.69
CA ASP A 87 11.02 13.76 -0.94
C ASP A 87 12.13 12.85 -1.51
N CYS A 88 11.79 12.03 -2.51
CA CYS A 88 12.73 11.15 -3.19
C CYS A 88 13.08 11.69 -4.57
N ASP A 89 14.36 11.69 -4.91
CA ASP A 89 14.88 12.20 -6.19
C ASP A 89 15.70 11.11 -6.89
N SER A 90 15.43 10.85 -8.17
CA SER A 90 16.26 9.98 -9.00
C SER A 90 16.41 8.55 -8.43
N CYS A 91 15.34 8.05 -7.79
CA CYS A 91 15.33 6.74 -7.12
C CYS A 91 14.63 5.65 -7.94
N LYS A 92 15.05 4.41 -7.74
CA LYS A 92 14.29 3.20 -8.13
C LYS A 92 13.69 2.59 -6.86
N ILE A 93 12.37 2.58 -6.77
CA ILE A 93 11.66 2.16 -5.56
C ILE A 93 10.83 0.91 -5.85
N PHE A 94 11.12 -0.19 -5.13
CA PHE A 94 10.46 -1.49 -5.32
C PHE A 94 9.73 -1.93 -4.05
N VAL A 95 8.44 -1.61 -3.96
CA VAL A 95 7.56 -2.05 -2.87
C VAL A 95 6.90 -3.37 -3.28
N LEU A 96 7.57 -4.50 -3.09
CA LEU A 96 7.18 -5.81 -3.62
C LEU A 96 6.34 -6.61 -2.60
N ASP A 97 5.37 -5.95 -1.97
CA ASP A 97 4.43 -6.54 -1.00
C ASP A 97 3.07 -5.82 -1.09
N HIS A 98 2.02 -6.43 -0.54
CA HIS A 98 0.72 -5.78 -0.42
C HIS A 98 0.70 -4.74 0.70
N SER A 99 -0.11 -3.69 0.52
CA SER A 99 -0.21 -2.56 1.45
C SER A 99 -1.66 -2.12 1.66
N ALA A 100 -1.95 -1.46 2.77
CA ALA A 100 -3.28 -0.86 3.01
C ALA A 100 -3.49 0.38 2.13
N THR A 101 -2.53 1.30 2.16
CA THR A 101 -2.53 2.55 1.39
C THR A 101 -1.09 3.02 1.20
N ILE A 102 -0.81 3.71 0.10
CA ILE A 102 0.49 4.31 -0.17
C ILE A 102 0.31 5.78 -0.55
N THR A 103 1.03 6.67 0.11
CA THR A 103 1.14 8.08 -0.27
C THR A 103 2.54 8.36 -0.81
N ILE A 104 2.61 9.08 -1.92
CA ILE A 104 3.84 9.45 -2.60
C ILE A 104 3.84 10.97 -2.77
N ASP A 105 4.76 11.65 -2.09
CA ASP A 105 4.78 13.10 -1.96
C ASP A 105 6.12 13.66 -2.41
N ASP A 106 6.12 14.78 -3.13
CA ASP A 106 7.33 15.56 -3.44
C ASP A 106 8.44 14.73 -4.13
N CYS A 107 8.08 13.71 -4.91
CA CYS A 107 9.04 12.84 -5.57
C CYS A 107 9.34 13.28 -7.00
N THR A 108 10.61 13.26 -7.39
CA THR A 108 11.06 13.68 -8.73
C THR A 108 11.91 12.59 -9.40
N ASN A 109 11.71 12.37 -10.70
CA ASN A 109 12.56 11.48 -11.51
C ASN A 109 12.67 10.03 -10.97
N CYS A 110 11.60 9.50 -10.37
CA CYS A 110 11.62 8.18 -9.75
C CYS A 110 10.94 7.11 -10.61
N CYS A 111 11.49 5.90 -10.57
CA CYS A 111 10.87 4.68 -11.10
C CYS A 111 10.29 3.87 -9.94
N ILE A 112 8.98 3.63 -9.90
CA ILE A 112 8.32 3.04 -8.73
C ILE A 112 7.51 1.81 -9.14
N VAL A 113 7.83 0.66 -8.56
CA VAL A 113 7.00 -0.55 -8.64
C VAL A 113 6.37 -0.76 -7.27
N MET A 114 5.05 -0.88 -7.23
CA MET A 114 4.34 -1.22 -5.99
C MET A 114 3.44 -2.43 -6.18
N GLY A 115 3.43 -3.27 -5.16
CA GLY A 115 2.50 -4.37 -5.04
C GLY A 115 1.06 -3.89 -4.85
N PRO A 116 0.11 -4.83 -4.81
CA PRO A 116 -1.32 -4.55 -4.67
C PRO A 116 -1.65 -3.74 -3.42
N VAL A 117 -2.31 -2.60 -3.61
CA VAL A 117 -2.73 -1.69 -2.54
C VAL A 117 -4.23 -1.82 -2.32
N LYS A 118 -4.63 -2.33 -1.14
CA LYS A 118 -6.03 -2.60 -0.80
C LYS A 118 -6.94 -1.36 -0.94
N GLY A 119 -6.41 -0.19 -0.57
CA GLY A 119 -7.12 1.08 -0.61
C GLY A 119 -6.57 1.99 -1.71
N SER A 120 -6.18 3.21 -1.30
CA SER A 120 -5.73 4.25 -2.20
C SER A 120 -4.22 4.28 -2.38
N VAL A 121 -3.82 4.59 -3.62
CA VAL A 121 -2.51 5.15 -3.94
C VAL A 121 -2.73 6.63 -4.27
N PHE A 122 -1.98 7.51 -3.62
CA PHE A 122 -2.11 8.95 -3.81
C PHE A 122 -0.75 9.59 -4.08
N PHE A 123 -0.58 10.12 -5.30
CA PHE A 123 0.56 10.96 -5.67
C PHE A 123 0.23 12.44 -5.46
N ARG A 124 1.12 13.18 -4.80
CA ARG A 124 1.01 14.62 -4.60
C ARG A 124 2.34 15.28 -4.92
N ASP A 125 2.29 16.39 -5.66
CA ASP A 125 3.49 17.22 -5.93
C ASP A 125 4.64 16.42 -6.57
N CYS A 126 4.30 15.41 -7.39
CA CYS A 126 5.28 14.50 -8.00
C CYS A 126 5.56 14.86 -9.47
N LYS A 127 6.81 14.65 -9.90
CA LYS A 127 7.24 15.01 -11.26
C LYS A 127 8.13 13.96 -11.90
N ASP A 128 7.93 13.72 -13.20
CA ASP A 128 8.75 12.79 -14.00
C ASP A 128 8.79 11.38 -13.36
N ILE A 129 7.62 10.84 -13.00
CA ILE A 129 7.48 9.53 -12.36
C ILE A 129 7.09 8.47 -13.38
N LYS A 130 7.76 7.32 -13.34
CA LYS A 130 7.38 6.13 -14.10
C LYS A 130 7.02 5.02 -13.13
N CYS A 131 5.82 4.45 -13.21
CA CYS A 131 5.40 3.49 -12.20
C CYS A 131 4.49 2.36 -12.68
N VAL A 132 4.55 1.25 -11.95
CA VAL A 132 3.65 0.10 -12.07
C VAL A 132 2.85 0.00 -10.78
N VAL A 133 1.52 0.10 -10.87
CA VAL A 133 0.64 0.28 -9.71
C VAL A 133 -0.59 -0.61 -9.82
N ALA A 134 -0.88 -1.38 -8.76
CA ALA A 134 -2.17 -2.05 -8.58
C ALA A 134 -2.85 -1.51 -7.31
N CYS A 135 -4.07 -0.99 -7.41
CA CYS A 135 -4.77 -0.40 -6.28
C CYS A 135 -6.30 -0.46 -6.41
N GLN A 136 -7.01 -0.19 -5.31
CA GLN A 136 -8.45 0.02 -5.39
C GLN A 136 -8.76 1.41 -5.97
N GLN A 137 -8.09 2.45 -5.48
CA GLN A 137 -8.30 3.84 -5.89
C GLN A 137 -6.97 4.49 -6.26
N PHE A 138 -6.90 5.06 -7.47
CA PHE A 138 -5.74 5.82 -7.93
C PHE A 138 -6.07 7.31 -7.93
N ARG A 139 -5.23 8.12 -7.28
CA ARG A 139 -5.40 9.57 -7.19
C ARG A 139 -4.07 10.27 -7.46
N THR A 140 -4.13 11.38 -8.19
CA THR A 140 -3.01 12.32 -8.31
C THR A 140 -3.50 13.74 -8.05
N ARG A 141 -2.63 14.55 -7.45
CA ARG A 141 -2.82 16.00 -7.32
C ARG A 141 -1.50 16.71 -7.57
N ASP A 142 -1.50 17.81 -8.29
CA ASP A 142 -0.31 18.65 -8.51
C ASP A 142 0.87 17.88 -9.16
N CYS A 143 0.58 16.89 -10.02
CA CYS A 143 1.59 16.01 -10.62
C CYS A 143 1.90 16.38 -12.08
N GLN A 144 3.14 16.13 -12.52
CA GLN A 144 3.59 16.44 -13.88
C GLN A 144 4.36 15.30 -14.51
N LYS A 145 4.03 14.97 -15.77
CA LYS A 145 4.76 13.98 -16.58
C LYS A 145 4.87 12.61 -15.88
N MET A 146 3.73 12.00 -15.60
CA MET A 146 3.70 10.65 -15.04
C MET A 146 3.38 9.60 -16.10
N GLU A 147 4.06 8.47 -16.07
CA GLU A 147 3.78 7.30 -16.92
C GLU A 147 3.44 6.11 -16.02
N VAL A 148 2.19 5.65 -16.09
CA VAL A 148 1.59 4.75 -15.10
C VAL A 148 1.04 3.49 -15.78
N PHE A 149 1.61 2.34 -15.47
CA PHE A 149 1.03 1.02 -15.81
C PHE A 149 0.10 0.58 -14.67
N LEU A 150 -1.20 0.73 -14.88
CA LEU A 150 -2.20 0.76 -13.82
C LEU A 150 -3.12 -0.47 -13.85
N CYS A 151 -3.40 -0.99 -12.66
CA CYS A 151 -4.56 -1.82 -12.35
C CYS A 151 -5.37 -1.10 -11.27
N CYS A 152 -6.54 -0.57 -11.63
CA CYS A 152 -7.36 0.20 -10.70
C CYS A 152 -8.79 -0.35 -10.65
N ALA A 153 -9.25 -0.72 -9.45
CA ALA A 153 -10.59 -1.27 -9.30
C ALA A 153 -11.68 -0.23 -9.59
N THR A 154 -11.43 1.04 -9.25
CA THR A 154 -12.34 2.17 -9.53
C THR A 154 -11.83 3.04 -10.67
N GLN A 155 -12.61 4.06 -11.05
CA GLN A 155 -12.18 5.09 -12.00
C GLN A 155 -10.93 5.83 -11.45
N PRO A 156 -9.78 5.84 -12.16
CA PRO A 156 -8.61 6.63 -11.79
C PRO A 156 -8.92 8.13 -11.85
N ILE A 157 -8.35 8.88 -10.91
CA ILE A 157 -8.61 10.31 -10.77
C ILE A 157 -7.30 11.09 -10.88
N ILE A 158 -7.35 12.20 -11.63
CA ILE A 158 -6.31 13.22 -11.64
C ILE A 158 -6.91 14.60 -11.30
N GLU A 159 -6.12 15.45 -10.67
CA GLU A 159 -6.47 16.82 -10.30
C GLU A 159 -5.22 17.70 -10.40
N ALA A 160 -5.35 18.93 -10.93
CA ALA A 160 -4.25 19.89 -11.08
C ALA A 160 -2.96 19.27 -11.67
N SER A 161 -3.09 18.31 -12.59
CA SER A 161 -1.98 17.50 -13.09
C SER A 161 -1.93 17.53 -14.61
N THR A 162 -0.74 17.39 -15.20
CA THR A 162 -0.56 17.43 -16.68
C THR A 162 0.51 16.46 -17.16
N GLY A 163 0.41 16.03 -18.42
CA GLY A 163 1.33 15.07 -19.03
C GLY A 163 1.20 13.67 -18.42
N MET A 164 -0.01 13.30 -17.98
CA MET A 164 -0.29 11.99 -17.39
C MET A 164 -0.48 10.95 -18.50
N LYS A 165 0.19 9.80 -18.44
CA LYS A 165 0.02 8.73 -19.43
C LYS A 165 -0.28 7.42 -18.73
N PHE A 166 -1.31 6.73 -19.21
CA PHE A 166 -1.79 5.49 -18.60
C PHE A 166 -1.61 4.31 -19.55
N GLY A 167 -1.12 3.19 -19.03
CA GLY A 167 -1.05 1.88 -19.66
C GLY A 167 -1.70 0.82 -18.77
N CYS A 168 -2.03 -0.33 -19.33
CA CYS A 168 -2.53 -1.45 -18.53
C CYS A 168 -1.37 -2.02 -17.69
N PHE A 169 -1.64 -2.40 -16.44
CA PHE A 169 -0.70 -3.11 -15.58
C PHE A 169 -0.13 -4.34 -16.30
N GLN A 170 1.19 -4.46 -16.31
CA GLN A 170 1.92 -5.55 -16.92
C GLN A 170 3.13 -5.90 -16.07
N TYR A 171 2.96 -6.84 -15.14
CA TYR A 171 4.03 -7.22 -14.21
C TYR A 171 3.76 -8.59 -13.56
N TYR A 172 4.84 -9.25 -13.17
CA TYR A 172 4.84 -10.55 -12.51
C TYR A 172 6.03 -10.66 -11.55
N TYR A 173 5.76 -11.22 -10.37
CA TYR A 173 6.74 -11.90 -9.53
C TYR A 173 6.00 -13.03 -8.77
N PRO A 174 6.69 -14.06 -8.26
CA PRO A 174 6.05 -15.28 -7.76
C PRO A 174 4.95 -15.05 -6.70
N GLU A 175 5.17 -14.11 -5.79
CA GLU A 175 4.27 -13.80 -4.67
C GLU A 175 3.10 -12.89 -5.06
N LEU A 176 3.16 -12.24 -6.24
CA LEU A 176 2.23 -11.18 -6.64
C LEU A 176 0.77 -11.65 -6.65
N ALA A 177 0.50 -12.89 -7.08
CA ALA A 177 -0.85 -13.45 -7.09
C ALA A 177 -1.46 -13.53 -5.68
N PHE A 178 -0.65 -13.90 -4.67
CA PHE A 178 -1.09 -13.92 -3.28
C PHE A 178 -1.27 -12.50 -2.74
N HIS A 179 -0.37 -11.58 -3.08
CA HIS A 179 -0.52 -10.18 -2.68
C HIS A 179 -1.81 -9.54 -3.24
N PHE A 180 -2.25 -9.89 -4.45
CA PHE A 180 -3.54 -9.43 -4.99
C PHE A 180 -4.71 -9.97 -4.15
N LYS A 181 -4.64 -11.24 -3.77
CA LYS A 181 -5.63 -11.89 -2.89
C LYS A 181 -5.67 -11.23 -1.51
N ASP A 182 -4.51 -11.01 -0.89
CA ASP A 182 -4.40 -10.43 0.47
C ASP A 182 -4.85 -8.96 0.50
N ALA A 183 -4.59 -8.21 -0.58
CA ALA A 183 -5.13 -6.87 -0.78
C ALA A 183 -6.64 -6.86 -1.09
N GLY A 184 -7.26 -8.01 -1.37
CA GLY A 184 -8.67 -8.11 -1.75
C GLY A 184 -8.97 -7.52 -3.13
N LEU A 185 -7.99 -7.51 -4.04
CA LEU A 185 -8.13 -6.99 -5.39
C LEU A 185 -8.33 -8.12 -6.40
N SER A 186 -9.37 -8.02 -7.21
CA SER A 186 -9.57 -8.90 -8.37
C SER A 186 -8.69 -8.45 -9.54
N ILE A 187 -7.92 -9.38 -10.11
CA ILE A 187 -7.14 -9.14 -11.33
C ILE A 187 -8.00 -8.85 -12.57
N PHE A 188 -9.32 -9.10 -12.49
CA PHE A 188 -10.27 -8.86 -13.58
C PHE A 188 -10.99 -7.50 -13.46
N ASN A 189 -10.84 -6.80 -12.34
CA ASN A 189 -11.46 -5.48 -12.11
C ASN A 189 -10.42 -4.39 -12.37
N ASN A 190 -10.33 -3.94 -13.63
CA ASN A 190 -9.33 -2.96 -14.02
C ASN A 190 -9.90 -1.85 -14.94
N ASN A 191 -9.96 -0.62 -14.43
CA ASN A 191 -10.47 0.59 -15.09
C ASN A 191 -9.36 1.56 -15.53
N TRP A 192 -8.12 1.07 -15.71
CA TRP A 192 -6.92 1.87 -15.93
C TRP A 192 -7.00 2.99 -16.99
N SER A 193 -7.84 2.82 -18.02
CA SER A 193 -7.94 3.75 -19.15
C SER A 193 -9.08 4.76 -19.06
N ASN A 194 -9.97 4.65 -18.07
CA ASN A 194 -11.14 5.52 -17.92
C ASN A 194 -10.84 6.61 -16.88
N VAL A 195 -9.96 7.56 -17.21
CA VAL A 195 -9.48 8.55 -16.24
C VAL A 195 -10.47 9.70 -16.11
N HIS A 196 -10.78 10.09 -14.87
CA HIS A 196 -11.52 11.31 -14.57
C HIS A 196 -10.54 12.44 -14.21
N ASP A 197 -10.66 13.56 -14.92
CA ASP A 197 -9.91 14.78 -14.65
C ASP A 197 -10.82 15.80 -13.98
N PHE A 198 -10.49 16.19 -12.73
CA PHE A 198 -11.24 17.20 -11.99
C PHE A 198 -10.97 18.63 -12.44
N THR A 199 -9.87 18.87 -13.16
CA THR A 199 -9.42 20.20 -13.58
C THR A 199 -9.08 20.22 -15.07
N PRO A 200 -10.03 19.86 -15.95
CA PRO A 200 -9.78 19.87 -17.39
C PRO A 200 -9.53 21.30 -17.87
N VAL A 201 -8.56 21.45 -18.77
CA VAL A 201 -8.26 22.73 -19.44
C VAL A 201 -8.86 22.70 -20.85
N SER A 202 -9.62 23.72 -21.21
CA SER A 202 -10.29 23.78 -22.52
C SER A 202 -9.28 23.77 -23.66
N GLY A 203 -9.41 22.82 -24.58
CA GLY A 203 -8.52 22.68 -25.74
C GLY A 203 -7.22 21.93 -25.47
N GLU A 204 -6.97 21.52 -24.23
CA GLU A 204 -5.81 20.73 -23.84
C GLU A 204 -6.24 19.39 -23.24
N THR A 205 -5.32 18.42 -23.26
CA THR A 205 -5.55 17.08 -22.74
C THR A 205 -4.50 16.79 -21.68
N ASN A 206 -4.90 16.82 -20.40
CA ASN A 206 -4.01 16.58 -19.26
C ASN A 206 -3.52 15.12 -19.17
N TRP A 207 -4.22 14.19 -19.81
CA TRP A 207 -3.87 12.77 -19.80
C TRP A 207 -4.09 12.06 -21.12
N SER A 208 -3.25 11.08 -21.43
CA SER A 208 -3.42 10.22 -22.60
C SER A 208 -3.12 8.76 -22.26
N LEU A 209 -3.29 7.87 -23.24
CA LEU A 209 -2.90 6.47 -23.10
C LEU A 209 -1.50 6.28 -23.67
N LEU A 210 -0.66 5.50 -22.99
CA LEU A 210 0.62 5.04 -23.53
C LEU A 210 0.40 4.24 -24.82
N PRO A 211 1.34 4.24 -25.78
CA PRO A 211 1.29 3.35 -26.94
C PRO A 211 1.10 1.87 -26.54
N GLU A 212 0.42 1.08 -27.37
CA GLU A 212 0.12 -0.33 -27.04
C GLU A 212 1.36 -1.23 -27.08
N ASP A 213 2.36 -0.87 -27.89
CA ASP A 213 3.67 -1.50 -28.03
C ASP A 213 4.70 -1.03 -26.99
N THR A 214 4.27 -0.21 -26.02
CA THR A 214 5.14 0.27 -24.94
C THR A 214 5.76 -0.91 -24.16
N VAL A 215 7.08 -0.98 -24.13
CA VAL A 215 7.81 -1.97 -23.34
C VAL A 215 7.96 -1.46 -21.91
N VAL A 216 7.31 -2.13 -20.95
CA VAL A 216 7.30 -1.71 -19.54
C VAL A 216 8.71 -1.48 -18.98
N LEU A 217 9.67 -2.35 -19.31
CA LEU A 217 11.02 -2.29 -18.74
C LEU A 217 11.86 -1.10 -19.26
N ASP A 218 11.48 -0.48 -20.38
CA ASP A 218 12.14 0.75 -20.88
C ASP A 218 11.72 1.97 -20.04
N HIS A 219 10.58 1.86 -19.34
CA HIS A 219 10.04 2.89 -18.48
C HIS A 219 10.33 2.61 -17.01
N VAL A 220 10.12 1.38 -16.57
CA VAL A 220 10.30 0.94 -15.18
C VAL A 220 11.24 -0.28 -15.19
N PRO A 221 12.56 -0.06 -15.08
CA PRO A 221 13.53 -1.14 -15.18
C PRO A 221 13.36 -2.14 -14.04
N ALA A 222 13.75 -3.38 -14.31
CA ALA A 222 13.82 -4.40 -13.28
C ALA A 222 14.85 -4.01 -12.20
N PRO A 223 14.73 -4.57 -10.97
CA PRO A 223 15.73 -4.30 -9.94
C PRO A 223 17.14 -4.70 -10.40
N ASP A 224 18.13 -3.93 -9.97
CA ASP A 224 19.52 -4.18 -10.34
C ASP A 224 19.97 -5.56 -9.81
N PRO A 225 20.75 -6.35 -10.57
CA PRO A 225 21.14 -7.71 -10.17
C PRO A 225 21.92 -7.80 -8.84
N GLU A 226 22.59 -6.70 -8.47
CA GLU A 226 23.34 -6.59 -7.21
C GLU A 226 22.54 -5.96 -6.07
N SER A 227 21.30 -5.52 -6.33
CA SER A 227 20.43 -4.96 -5.30
C SER A 227 19.90 -6.02 -4.34
N GLU A 228 19.35 -5.57 -3.21
CA GLU A 228 18.66 -6.44 -2.25
C GLU A 228 17.46 -7.18 -2.85
N PHE A 229 16.94 -6.72 -4.00
CA PHE A 229 15.78 -7.28 -4.70
C PHE A 229 16.12 -8.43 -5.65
N LYS A 230 17.40 -8.81 -5.80
CA LYS A 230 17.85 -9.84 -6.75
C LYS A 230 17.18 -11.22 -6.58
N SER A 231 16.65 -11.51 -5.40
CA SER A 231 15.91 -12.75 -5.14
C SER A 231 14.52 -12.77 -5.75
N VAL A 232 13.95 -11.60 -6.07
CA VAL A 232 12.59 -11.49 -6.62
C VAL A 232 12.62 -11.60 -8.14
N ARG A 233 12.08 -12.70 -8.66
CA ARG A 233 12.08 -12.99 -10.09
C ARG A 233 10.99 -12.21 -10.82
N VAL A 234 11.32 -10.99 -11.21
CA VAL A 234 10.43 -10.11 -11.96
C VAL A 234 10.32 -10.54 -13.43
N SER A 235 9.14 -10.39 -14.00
CA SER A 235 8.91 -10.33 -15.44
C SER A 235 7.88 -9.26 -15.77
N ALA A 236 8.08 -8.55 -16.87
CA ALA A 236 7.09 -7.64 -17.43
C ALA A 236 6.69 -8.07 -18.84
N GLU A 237 6.67 -9.38 -19.12
CA GLU A 237 6.10 -9.92 -20.36
C GLU A 237 4.57 -9.95 -20.28
N ALA A 238 3.89 -9.58 -21.36
CA ALA A 238 2.43 -9.55 -21.42
C ALA A 238 1.79 -10.93 -21.14
N SER A 239 2.43 -12.02 -21.54
CA SER A 239 1.99 -13.41 -21.32
C SER A 239 2.13 -13.86 -19.86
N ARG A 240 3.05 -13.24 -19.10
CA ARG A 240 3.32 -13.60 -17.70
C ARG A 240 2.60 -12.71 -16.70
N SER A 241 2.08 -11.57 -17.15
CA SER A 241 1.40 -10.60 -16.29
C SER A 241 0.30 -11.24 -15.44
N ILE A 242 0.30 -10.90 -14.15
CA ILE A 242 -0.77 -11.30 -13.23
C ILE A 242 -2.09 -10.61 -13.58
N VAL A 243 -2.08 -9.40 -14.12
CA VAL A 243 -3.29 -8.75 -14.63
C VAL A 243 -3.39 -9.05 -16.12
N PRO A 244 -4.49 -9.64 -16.61
CA PRO A 244 -4.68 -9.81 -18.05
C PRO A 244 -4.61 -8.45 -18.74
N MET A 245 -3.80 -8.35 -19.80
CA MET A 245 -3.76 -7.10 -20.57
C MET A 245 -5.16 -6.78 -21.10
N THR A 246 -5.55 -5.50 -21.19
CA THR A 246 -6.85 -5.12 -21.75
C THR A 246 -6.67 -3.90 -22.65
N LYS A 247 -7.50 -3.77 -23.69
CA LYS A 247 -7.49 -2.57 -24.55
C LYS A 247 -8.17 -1.37 -23.89
N GLY A 248 -9.07 -1.58 -22.92
CA GLY A 248 -9.75 -0.51 -22.21
C GLY A 248 -10.48 0.44 -23.17
N GLY A 249 -10.27 1.75 -22.98
CA GLY A 249 -10.83 2.84 -23.79
C GLY A 249 -10.08 3.13 -25.09
N ARG A 250 -9.14 2.28 -25.51
CA ARG A 250 -8.47 2.41 -26.81
C ARG A 250 -9.45 2.27 -27.97
N ARG A 251 -9.09 2.84 -29.12
CA ARG A 251 -9.85 2.68 -30.36
C ARG A 251 -9.93 1.19 -30.73
N LYS A 252 -11.12 0.74 -31.11
CA LYS A 252 -11.37 -0.61 -31.59
C LYS A 252 -11.20 -0.68 -33.11
N GLU A 253 -10.78 -1.84 -33.59
CA GLU A 253 -10.69 -2.16 -35.02
C GLU A 253 -12.00 -2.71 -35.58
N SER A 254 -12.88 -3.21 -34.70
CA SER A 254 -14.18 -3.79 -35.03
C SER A 254 -15.23 -3.36 -34.01
N ASP A 255 -16.48 -3.26 -34.46
CA ASP A 255 -17.66 -3.03 -33.61
C ASP A 255 -18.26 -4.34 -33.08
N GLU A 256 -17.81 -5.49 -33.58
CA GLU A 256 -18.23 -6.80 -33.08
C GLU A 256 -17.80 -6.98 -31.62
N SER A 257 -18.68 -7.53 -30.80
CA SER A 257 -18.43 -7.79 -29.38
C SER A 257 -18.98 -9.16 -28.99
N CYS A 258 -18.23 -9.88 -28.17
CA CYS A 258 -18.63 -11.17 -27.61
C CYS A 258 -18.48 -11.13 -26.08
N LEU A 259 -19.48 -11.62 -25.36
CA LEU A 259 -19.47 -11.66 -23.90
C LEU A 259 -19.32 -13.10 -23.41
N PHE A 260 -18.31 -13.33 -22.58
CA PHE A 260 -18.11 -14.58 -21.87
C PHE A 260 -18.33 -14.35 -20.38
N VAL A 261 -19.20 -15.16 -19.77
CA VAL A 261 -19.47 -15.13 -18.33
C VAL A 261 -19.03 -16.46 -17.74
N PHE A 262 -18.16 -16.40 -16.73
CA PHE A 262 -17.74 -17.56 -15.97
C PHE A 262 -18.33 -17.48 -14.57
N PHE A 263 -18.90 -18.60 -14.10
CA PHE A 263 -19.39 -18.73 -12.73
C PHE A 263 -18.26 -19.16 -11.79
N ALA A 264 -18.44 -18.93 -10.49
CA ALA A 264 -17.45 -19.32 -9.49
C ALA A 264 -17.18 -20.84 -9.50
N GLY A 265 -15.92 -21.21 -9.37
CA GLY A 265 -15.45 -22.60 -9.38
C GLY A 265 -13.93 -22.65 -9.32
N ASP A 266 -13.38 -23.81 -8.93
CA ASP A 266 -11.94 -23.95 -8.63
C ASP A 266 -11.04 -23.61 -9.82
N TYR A 267 -11.52 -23.86 -11.04
CA TYR A 267 -10.77 -23.64 -12.28
C TYR A 267 -11.19 -22.38 -13.03
N THR A 268 -12.10 -21.57 -12.50
CA THR A 268 -12.69 -20.43 -13.21
C THR A 268 -11.65 -19.42 -13.66
N THR A 269 -10.72 -19.03 -12.78
CA THR A 269 -9.64 -18.10 -13.14
C THR A 269 -8.72 -18.67 -14.22
N ALA A 270 -8.39 -19.96 -14.14
CA ALA A 270 -7.54 -20.63 -15.13
C ALA A 270 -8.24 -20.73 -16.50
N ASN A 271 -9.53 -21.08 -16.51
CA ASN A 271 -10.35 -21.17 -17.72
C ASN A 271 -10.50 -19.79 -18.39
N ALA A 272 -10.76 -18.74 -17.61
CA ALA A 272 -10.82 -17.38 -18.13
C ALA A 272 -9.50 -16.95 -18.77
N ARG A 273 -8.36 -17.23 -18.13
CA ARG A 273 -7.03 -16.95 -18.71
C ARG A 273 -6.78 -17.73 -19.99
N LYS A 274 -7.08 -19.03 -19.99
CA LYS A 274 -6.92 -19.88 -21.16
C LYS A 274 -7.72 -19.35 -22.36
N LEU A 275 -8.97 -18.94 -22.15
CA LEU A 275 -9.78 -18.34 -23.20
C LEU A 275 -9.16 -17.03 -23.71
N ILE A 276 -8.69 -16.15 -22.82
CA ILE A 276 -8.03 -14.89 -23.20
C ILE A 276 -6.81 -15.17 -24.08
N ASP A 277 -5.99 -16.16 -23.72
CA ASP A 277 -4.80 -16.53 -24.49
C ASP A 277 -5.17 -17.13 -25.86
N GLU A 278 -6.22 -17.94 -25.94
CA GLU A 278 -6.71 -18.51 -27.20
C GLU A 278 -7.27 -17.45 -28.16
N VAL A 279 -8.01 -16.47 -27.64
CA VAL A 279 -8.57 -15.37 -28.43
C VAL A 279 -7.48 -14.46 -28.99
N ARG A 280 -6.41 -14.23 -28.24
CA ARG A 280 -5.30 -13.35 -28.66
C ARG A 280 -4.38 -13.90 -29.73
N ARG A 281 -4.35 -15.22 -29.88
CA ARG A 281 -3.54 -15.88 -30.91
C ARG A 281 -4.21 -15.86 -32.29
N ARG A 282 -5.50 -15.52 -32.35
CA ARG A 282 -6.27 -15.37 -33.59
C ARG A 282 -6.15 -13.95 -34.10
#